data_AF-A0A543BA92-F1
#
_entry.id   AF-A0A543BA92-F1
#
_cell.length_a   1.000
_cell.length_b   1.000
_cell.length_c   1.000
_cell.angle_alpha   90.00
_cell.angle_beta   90.00
_cell.angle_gamma   90.00
#
_symmetry.space_group_name_H-M   'P 1'
#
loop_
_entity.id
_entity.type
_entity.pdbx_description
1 polymer ?
#
loop_
_entity_poly.entity_id
_entity_poly.type
_entity_poly.pdbx_seq_one_letter_code
_entity_poly.pdbx_strand_id
1 'polypeptide(L)'
;MDDKNLTPDQTPEPSTTPDAPTVPVAPAAAPPGAAPDATAQYPTAGQHPAPAAPAADAPKPRRTRALLIGGGIAAAVLLAGGGIAVGAAIGDEFGDDDDHSSVSDDARHDDGPADRGDQRDDRDEDGGAASNGGAAVTGIGTASADELVAIADAARGAADGDVTSIDAKRDGTWEVQLTAANGDETDVRVDADLGTSIVSTDPADGDDTGPALTLDEATIRALVTAALDEADGMITDLDVDSDDVSPYDASVLTTDNRSIDIDFDSAFAVVGTDIDD
;
A
#
# COMPACT_ATOMS: atom_id res chain seq x y z
N MET A 1 -41.86 47.17 -40.14
CA MET A 1 -42.21 48.01 -38.98
C MET A 1 -41.99 47.15 -37.77
N ASP A 2 -40.72 46.99 -37.41
CA ASP A 2 -40.02 47.82 -36.38
C ASP A 2 -40.41 47.28 -35.00
N ASP A 3 -39.59 46.41 -34.40
CA ASP A 3 -38.45 46.73 -33.53
C ASP A 3 -38.85 46.80 -32.05
N LYS A 4 -37.84 46.59 -31.17
CA LYS A 4 -37.82 46.66 -29.69
C LYS A 4 -38.14 45.33 -28.99
N ASN A 5 -37.17 44.48 -28.64
CA ASN A 5 -35.90 44.68 -27.92
C ASN A 5 -36.05 45.37 -26.55
N LEU A 6 -35.39 44.74 -25.57
CA LEU A 6 -34.96 45.21 -24.25
C LEU A 6 -35.86 44.92 -23.04
N THR A 7 -35.55 43.80 -22.40
CA THR A 7 -35.40 43.71 -20.94
C THR A 7 -34.41 44.77 -20.44
N PRO A 8 -34.69 45.39 -19.29
CA PRO A 8 -33.65 45.56 -18.27
C PRO A 8 -34.23 45.10 -16.90
N ASP A 9 -33.58 44.21 -16.17
CA ASP A 9 -32.41 44.49 -15.33
C ASP A 9 -32.86 44.38 -13.87
N GLN A 10 -32.37 43.34 -13.18
CA GLN A 10 -32.17 43.33 -11.73
C GLN A 10 -30.98 42.41 -11.43
N THR A 11 -29.79 42.91 -11.78
CA THR A 11 -28.55 42.46 -11.16
C THR A 11 -28.45 43.11 -9.77
N PRO A 12 -28.34 42.36 -8.67
CA PRO A 12 -27.94 42.94 -7.39
C PRO A 12 -26.45 43.28 -7.44
N GLU A 13 -26.11 44.55 -7.26
CA GLU A 13 -24.73 45.03 -7.14
C GLU A 13 -24.06 44.47 -5.88
N PRO A 14 -22.81 43.95 -5.95
CA PRO A 14 -22.02 43.71 -4.75
C PRO A 14 -21.53 45.04 -4.18
N SER A 15 -21.91 45.32 -2.94
CA SER A 15 -21.40 46.47 -2.18
C SER A 15 -19.91 46.30 -1.92
N THR A 16 -19.09 47.02 -2.67
CA THR A 16 -17.63 47.13 -2.47
C THR A 16 -17.37 48.01 -1.26
N THR A 17 -16.99 47.40 -0.14
CA THR A 17 -16.41 48.11 1.00
C THR A 17 -14.91 48.29 0.73
N PRO A 18 -14.35 49.51 0.74
CA PRO A 18 -12.93 49.72 0.52
C PRO A 18 -12.07 49.17 1.66
N ASP A 19 -10.98 48.51 1.29
CA ASP A 19 -9.90 48.05 2.16
C ASP A 19 -9.41 49.15 3.10
N ALA A 20 -9.37 48.83 4.39
CA ALA A 20 -8.67 49.64 5.38
C ALA A 20 -7.15 49.44 5.22
N PRO A 21 -6.33 50.51 5.16
CA PRO A 21 -4.89 50.38 5.03
C PRO A 21 -4.27 49.73 6.28
N THR A 22 -3.52 48.66 6.05
CA THR A 22 -2.69 47.99 7.05
C THR A 22 -1.58 48.92 7.54
N VAL A 23 -1.51 49.11 8.85
CA VAL A 23 -0.41 49.84 9.51
C VAL A 23 0.75 48.84 9.72
N PRO A 24 1.98 49.13 9.28
CA PRO A 24 3.10 48.25 9.57
C PRO A 24 3.47 48.34 11.06
N VAL A 25 3.38 47.21 11.76
CA VAL A 25 3.94 47.05 13.11
C VAL A 25 5.47 46.93 12.96
N ALA A 26 6.19 47.93 13.47
CA ALA A 26 7.64 47.89 13.54
C ALA A 26 8.11 46.84 14.57
N PRO A 27 9.21 46.11 14.33
CA PRO A 27 9.77 45.17 15.29
C PRO A 27 10.29 45.91 16.54
N ALA A 28 9.94 45.39 17.72
CA ALA A 28 10.53 45.85 18.98
C ALA A 28 12.03 45.52 19.02
N ALA A 29 12.84 46.50 19.43
CA ALA A 29 14.29 46.38 19.56
C ALA A 29 14.69 45.36 20.65
N ALA A 30 15.62 44.48 20.31
CA ALA A 30 16.28 43.58 21.24
C ALA A 30 17.25 44.35 22.16
N PRO A 31 17.32 44.06 23.48
CA PRO A 31 18.36 44.60 24.33
C PRO A 31 19.72 43.94 24.05
N PRO A 32 20.84 44.68 24.14
CA PRO A 32 22.17 44.20 23.78
C PRO A 32 22.72 43.20 24.80
N GLY A 33 23.53 42.27 24.28
CA GLY A 33 24.15 41.19 25.02
C GLY A 33 25.16 41.63 26.08
N ALA A 34 25.31 40.77 27.08
CA ALA A 34 26.42 40.75 27.99
C ALA A 34 27.00 39.32 28.00
N ALA A 35 28.26 39.22 27.60
CA ALA A 35 29.16 38.11 27.91
C ALA A 35 30.57 38.73 28.06
N PRO A 36 31.55 38.04 28.68
CA PRO A 36 31.47 36.98 29.68
C PRO A 36 32.22 37.39 30.96
N ASP A 37 32.02 36.69 32.07
CA ASP A 37 33.02 36.70 33.14
C ASP A 37 33.31 35.27 33.59
N ALA A 38 34.57 34.88 33.41
CA ALA A 38 35.11 33.59 33.73
C ALA A 38 36.05 33.76 34.92
N THR A 39 35.72 33.17 36.07
CA THR A 39 36.73 32.73 37.04
C THR A 39 36.22 31.52 37.81
N ALA A 40 36.99 30.44 37.71
CA ALA A 40 36.88 29.22 38.48
C ALA A 40 37.12 29.45 39.99
N GLN A 41 36.50 28.62 40.84
CA GLN A 41 37.18 27.73 41.80
C GLN A 41 36.18 27.10 42.79
N TYR A 42 36.25 25.77 42.94
CA TYR A 42 35.61 24.97 43.99
C TYR A 42 36.22 25.27 45.36
N PRO A 43 35.47 25.11 46.47
CA PRO A 43 35.65 23.88 47.25
C PRO A 43 34.40 23.31 47.96
N THR A 44 34.46 21.98 48.14
CA THR A 44 34.03 21.14 49.29
C THR A 44 32.56 21.02 49.70
N ALA A 45 32.06 19.81 49.44
CA ALA A 45 31.11 18.97 50.17
C ALA A 45 30.45 19.51 51.46
N GLY A 46 29.12 19.60 51.40
CA GLY A 46 28.20 19.58 52.53
C GLY A 46 26.95 18.81 52.15
N GLN A 47 26.66 17.73 52.87
CA GLN A 47 25.53 16.82 52.69
C GLN A 47 24.18 17.54 52.84
N HIS A 48 23.22 17.25 51.97
CA HIS A 48 21.76 17.36 52.19
C HIS A 48 21.00 16.55 51.12
N PRO A 49 19.71 16.22 51.34
CA PRO A 49 19.18 14.85 51.39
C PRO A 49 18.86 14.23 50.03
N ALA A 50 18.73 12.89 50.03
CA ALA A 50 18.30 12.08 48.90
C ALA A 50 16.97 12.59 48.30
N PRO A 51 16.84 12.72 46.96
CA PRO A 51 15.55 12.88 46.33
C PRO A 51 14.73 11.61 46.54
N ALA A 52 13.46 11.78 46.93
CA ALA A 52 12.50 10.71 47.02
C ALA A 52 12.35 10.03 45.65
N ALA A 53 12.31 8.70 45.64
CA ALA A 53 11.99 7.91 44.46
C ALA A 53 10.61 8.34 43.91
N PRO A 54 10.45 8.55 42.59
CA PRO A 54 9.11 8.66 42.02
C PRO A 54 8.37 7.35 42.28
N ALA A 55 7.15 7.46 42.78
CA ALA A 55 6.25 6.33 42.92
C ALA A 55 6.05 5.71 41.52
N ALA A 56 6.18 4.39 41.45
CA ALA A 56 5.84 3.63 40.27
C ALA A 56 4.34 3.78 40.00
N ASP A 57 3.98 4.57 38.99
CA ASP A 57 2.64 4.53 38.43
C ASP A 57 2.44 3.16 37.78
N ALA A 58 1.38 2.48 38.21
CA ALA A 58 0.98 1.18 37.70
C ALA A 58 0.74 1.26 36.18
N PRO A 59 1.14 0.25 35.39
CA PRO A 59 0.96 0.26 33.95
C PRO A 59 -0.54 0.27 33.63
N LYS A 60 -1.02 1.35 33.00
CA LYS A 60 -2.35 1.38 32.38
C LYS A 60 -2.36 0.40 31.20
N PRO A 61 -3.37 -0.47 31.08
CA PRO A 61 -3.43 -1.44 29.99
C PRO A 61 -3.70 -0.70 28.67
N ARG A 62 -2.67 -0.60 27.82
CA ARG A 62 -2.81 -0.26 26.40
C ARG A 62 -3.54 -1.43 25.75
N ARG A 63 -4.76 -1.18 25.26
CA ARG A 63 -5.53 -2.17 24.50
C ARG A 63 -5.00 -2.17 23.08
N THR A 64 -4.09 -3.08 22.79
CA THR A 64 -3.76 -3.52 21.44
C THR A 64 -5.06 -4.00 20.79
N ARG A 65 -5.58 -3.29 19.78
CA ARG A 65 -6.60 -3.86 18.91
C ARG A 65 -5.88 -4.83 17.97
N ALA A 66 -6.42 -6.04 17.94
CA ALA A 66 -5.79 -7.21 17.37
C ALA A 66 -5.91 -7.20 15.85
N LEU A 67 -4.77 -7.31 15.19
CA LEU A 67 -4.62 -7.92 13.87
C LEU A 67 -5.34 -9.28 13.92
N LEU A 68 -6.41 -9.44 13.15
CA LEU A 68 -7.18 -10.68 13.08
C LEU A 68 -6.90 -11.33 11.72
N ILE A 69 -5.69 -11.87 11.58
CA ILE A 69 -5.31 -12.77 10.50
C ILE A 69 -4.61 -13.97 11.12
N GLY A 70 -5.02 -15.18 10.72
CA GLY A 70 -4.20 -16.39 10.86
C GLY A 70 -4.61 -17.34 11.97
N GLY A 71 -5.17 -18.48 11.57
CA GLY A 71 -5.45 -19.63 12.44
C GLY A 71 -4.21 -20.27 13.06
N GLY A 72 -4.45 -21.11 14.07
CA GLY A 72 -3.46 -21.96 14.74
C GLY A 72 -2.62 -22.78 13.74
N ILE A 73 -1.44 -23.27 14.10
CA ILE A 73 -1.12 -24.11 15.27
C ILE A 73 0.35 -23.89 15.65
N ALA A 74 0.64 -23.62 16.92
CA ALA A 74 1.97 -23.85 17.48
C ALA A 74 2.01 -25.23 18.14
N ALA A 75 2.76 -26.16 17.55
CA ALA A 75 3.27 -27.33 18.25
C ALA A 75 4.75 -27.49 17.89
N ALA A 76 5.60 -26.93 18.74
CA ALA A 76 7.03 -27.11 18.71
C ALA A 76 7.39 -28.56 19.07
N VAL A 77 8.21 -29.21 18.24
CA VAL A 77 9.03 -30.36 18.63
C VAL A 77 10.46 -30.06 18.22
N LEU A 78 11.27 -29.62 19.20
CA LEU A 78 12.72 -29.66 19.09
C LEU A 78 13.17 -31.11 19.26
N LEU A 79 13.71 -31.70 18.20
CA LEU A 79 14.54 -32.89 18.30
C LEU A 79 15.80 -32.72 17.44
N ALA A 80 16.91 -32.72 18.16
CA ALA A 80 18.27 -32.70 17.68
C ALA A 80 18.57 -33.85 16.70
N GLY A 81 19.45 -33.57 15.74
CA GLY A 81 20.35 -34.59 15.19
C GLY A 81 20.03 -35.08 13.79
N GLY A 82 20.81 -34.59 12.82
CA GLY A 82 21.66 -35.42 11.96
C GLY A 82 21.01 -36.41 10.98
N GLY A 83 21.36 -36.27 9.70
CA GLY A 83 21.46 -37.41 8.79
C GLY A 83 20.99 -37.13 7.38
N ILE A 84 21.93 -36.91 6.47
CA ILE A 84 21.72 -37.03 5.02
C ILE A 84 21.53 -38.52 4.71
N ALA A 85 20.47 -38.86 3.96
CA ALA A 85 20.40 -40.14 3.27
C ALA A 85 19.79 -39.94 1.88
N VAL A 86 20.69 -39.87 0.89
CA VAL A 86 20.41 -40.21 -0.50
C VAL A 86 20.02 -41.69 -0.54
N GLY A 87 18.92 -42.02 -1.22
CA GLY A 87 18.49 -43.40 -1.37
C GLY A 87 17.54 -43.58 -2.55
N ALA A 88 18.11 -43.67 -3.74
CA ALA A 88 17.44 -44.30 -4.88
C ALA A 88 17.27 -45.80 -4.59
N ALA A 89 16.09 -46.35 -4.89
CA ALA A 89 15.94 -47.77 -5.13
C ALA A 89 14.83 -47.99 -6.17
N ILE A 90 15.27 -48.45 -7.34
CA ILE A 90 14.48 -49.15 -8.35
C ILE A 90 14.40 -50.62 -7.89
N GLY A 91 13.26 -51.28 -8.13
CA GLY A 91 13.09 -52.74 -8.12
C GLY A 91 11.61 -53.10 -7.97
N ASP A 92 10.92 -53.51 -9.04
CA ASP A 92 10.69 -54.91 -9.46
C ASP A 92 10.02 -55.76 -8.36
N GLU A 93 9.04 -56.64 -8.56
CA GLU A 93 8.21 -57.08 -9.69
C GLU A 93 7.40 -58.31 -9.16
N PHE A 94 6.29 -58.66 -9.83
CA PHE A 94 5.51 -59.92 -9.80
C PHE A 94 4.53 -60.27 -8.66
N GLY A 95 3.35 -60.74 -9.11
CA GLY A 95 2.60 -61.88 -8.53
C GLY A 95 1.19 -61.50 -8.08
N ASP A 96 0.18 -61.59 -8.94
CA ASP A 96 -0.64 -62.78 -9.32
C ASP A 96 -1.86 -63.00 -8.42
N ASP A 97 -2.94 -63.40 -9.12
CA ASP A 97 -4.20 -64.03 -8.69
C ASP A 97 -5.29 -63.14 -8.06
N ASP A 98 -6.59 -63.31 -8.33
CA ASP A 98 -7.39 -63.82 -9.46
C ASP A 98 -8.87 -63.71 -9.00
N ASP A 99 -9.79 -63.70 -9.97
CA ASP A 99 -11.25 -63.92 -9.86
C ASP A 99 -12.06 -62.83 -9.11
N HIS A 100 -13.19 -62.26 -9.57
CA HIS A 100 -14.41 -62.75 -10.25
C HIS A 100 -15.27 -61.48 -10.49
N SER A 101 -16.10 -61.25 -11.50
CA SER A 101 -17.05 -62.09 -12.23
C SER A 101 -17.42 -61.42 -13.57
N SER A 102 -17.68 -62.26 -14.56
CA SER A 102 -18.16 -61.98 -15.91
C SER A 102 -19.57 -61.37 -16.00
N VAL A 103 -19.78 -60.43 -16.92
CA VAL A 103 -21.01 -60.33 -17.73
C VAL A 103 -20.66 -59.89 -19.16
N SER A 104 -20.80 -60.85 -20.07
CA SER A 104 -21.30 -60.81 -21.46
C SER A 104 -20.90 -59.63 -22.36
N ASP A 105 -20.06 -59.87 -23.38
CA ASP A 105 -20.46 -60.29 -24.75
C ASP A 105 -21.35 -59.25 -25.48
N ASP A 106 -20.73 -58.42 -26.32
CA ASP A 106 -21.20 -58.27 -27.71
C ASP A 106 -20.03 -57.88 -28.65
N ALA A 107 -19.42 -58.92 -29.19
CA ALA A 107 -19.07 -59.11 -30.59
C ALA A 107 -19.00 -57.89 -31.56
N ARG A 108 -17.76 -57.65 -32.03
CA ARG A 108 -17.30 -57.85 -33.44
C ARG A 108 -17.01 -56.62 -34.33
N HIS A 109 -15.80 -56.73 -34.90
CA HIS A 109 -15.27 -56.28 -36.20
C HIS A 109 -14.73 -54.86 -36.30
N ASP A 110 -13.67 -54.58 -37.07
CA ASP A 110 -12.46 -55.29 -37.50
C ASP A 110 -11.65 -54.20 -38.24
N ASP A 111 -10.32 -54.28 -38.19
CA ASP A 111 -9.30 -53.74 -39.12
C ASP A 111 -9.65 -52.53 -40.03
N GLY A 112 -8.98 -51.37 -39.92
CA GLY A 112 -7.61 -51.18 -40.40
C GLY A 112 -7.47 -49.87 -41.23
N PRO A 113 -6.24 -49.44 -41.60
CA PRO A 113 -5.84 -48.02 -41.74
C PRO A 113 -5.76 -47.46 -43.18
N ALA A 114 -5.88 -46.13 -43.35
CA ALA A 114 -5.41 -45.33 -44.50
C ALA A 114 -5.45 -43.82 -44.11
N ASP A 115 -4.33 -43.10 -44.04
CA ASP A 115 -3.52 -42.48 -45.10
C ASP A 115 -4.15 -41.20 -45.73
N ARG A 116 -3.41 -40.09 -45.59
CA ARG A 116 -3.37 -38.81 -46.36
C ARG A 116 -4.45 -37.74 -46.18
N GLY A 117 -3.97 -36.54 -45.91
CA GLY A 117 -4.69 -35.28 -46.13
C GLY A 117 -3.87 -34.06 -45.72
N ASP A 118 -2.84 -33.75 -46.52
CA ASP A 118 -2.13 -32.46 -46.50
C ASP A 118 -3.07 -31.36 -47.01
N GLN A 119 -3.38 -30.36 -46.18
CA GLN A 119 -3.93 -29.08 -46.64
C GLN A 119 -3.37 -27.96 -45.75
N ARG A 120 -2.33 -27.34 -46.30
CA ARG A 120 -1.96 -25.95 -46.02
C ARG A 120 -3.00 -25.07 -46.71
N ASP A 121 -3.56 -24.12 -46.00
CA ASP A 121 -4.03 -22.87 -46.59
C ASP A 121 -3.61 -21.75 -45.65
N ASP A 122 -2.73 -20.91 -46.18
CA ASP A 122 -2.28 -19.65 -45.62
C ASP A 122 -3.47 -18.67 -45.54
N ARG A 123 -3.66 -18.06 -44.36
CA ARG A 123 -4.34 -16.77 -44.25
C ARG A 123 -3.78 -16.00 -43.05
N ASP A 124 -2.80 -15.17 -43.37
CA ASP A 124 -2.47 -13.97 -42.60
C ASP A 124 -3.67 -13.02 -42.68
N GLU A 125 -4.32 -12.77 -41.55
CA GLU A 125 -5.17 -11.60 -41.36
C GLU A 125 -4.96 -11.12 -39.92
N ASP A 126 -4.21 -10.02 -39.83
CA ASP A 126 -4.00 -9.16 -38.67
C ASP A 126 -5.32 -8.86 -37.95
N GLY A 127 -5.39 -9.25 -36.68
CA GLY A 127 -6.56 -9.01 -35.85
C GLY A 127 -6.50 -9.75 -34.52
N GLY A 128 -5.31 -9.87 -33.94
CA GLY A 128 -5.12 -10.39 -32.59
C GLY A 128 -5.65 -9.39 -31.58
N ALA A 129 -6.97 -9.36 -31.42
CA ALA A 129 -7.58 -8.96 -30.16
C ALA A 129 -6.81 -9.67 -29.05
N ALA A 130 -6.26 -8.92 -28.10
CA ALA A 130 -5.57 -9.46 -26.95
C ALA A 130 -6.52 -10.46 -26.27
N SER A 131 -6.23 -11.73 -26.49
CA SER A 131 -6.96 -12.85 -25.92
C SER A 131 -6.87 -12.72 -24.42
N ASN A 132 -8.01 -12.50 -23.78
CA ASN A 132 -8.25 -12.80 -22.37
C ASN A 132 -7.96 -14.28 -22.14
N GLY A 133 -6.70 -14.60 -21.85
CA GLY A 133 -6.20 -15.91 -21.47
C GLY A 133 -5.32 -15.69 -20.26
N GLY A 134 -5.63 -16.42 -19.17
CA GLY A 134 -4.95 -16.31 -17.87
C GLY A 134 -3.44 -16.49 -17.97
N ALA A 135 -2.76 -15.38 -18.24
CA ALA A 135 -1.33 -15.22 -18.11
C ALA A 135 -1.01 -15.05 -16.62
N ALA A 136 0.17 -15.55 -16.21
CA ALA A 136 0.70 -15.28 -14.89
C ALA A 136 0.57 -13.78 -14.59
N VAL A 137 0.05 -13.46 -13.40
CA VAL A 137 -0.14 -12.10 -12.90
C VAL A 137 1.25 -11.45 -12.78
N THR A 138 1.74 -10.93 -13.90
CA THR A 138 3.03 -10.25 -14.04
C THR A 138 2.66 -8.85 -14.49
N GLY A 139 2.34 -7.99 -13.53
CA GLY A 139 1.83 -6.64 -13.79
C GLY A 139 0.91 -6.04 -12.72
N ILE A 140 1.01 -6.47 -11.46
CA ILE A 140 0.41 -5.71 -10.34
C ILE A 140 1.40 -4.59 -9.99
N GLY A 141 0.88 -3.38 -9.77
CA GLY A 141 1.66 -2.23 -9.34
C GLY A 141 2.20 -1.37 -10.48
N THR A 142 3.08 -0.44 -10.14
CA THR A 142 3.78 0.43 -11.09
C THR A 142 5.18 0.80 -10.60
N ALA A 143 6.10 1.07 -11.52
CA ALA A 143 7.40 1.68 -11.22
C ALA A 143 7.39 3.21 -11.44
N SER A 144 6.22 3.80 -11.70
CA SER A 144 6.07 5.21 -12.06
C SER A 144 5.42 6.01 -10.93
N ALA A 145 6.17 6.93 -10.33
CA ALA A 145 5.62 7.86 -9.35
C ALA A 145 4.53 8.76 -9.95
N ASP A 146 4.66 9.16 -11.22
CA ASP A 146 3.66 10.01 -11.89
C ASP A 146 2.33 9.26 -12.10
N GLU A 147 2.37 7.94 -12.22
CA GLU A 147 1.15 7.13 -12.30
C GLU A 147 0.44 7.08 -10.94
N LEU A 148 1.17 6.83 -9.85
CA LEU A 148 0.61 6.85 -8.49
C LEU A 148 0.05 8.23 -8.11
N VAL A 149 0.71 9.32 -8.53
CA VAL A 149 0.19 10.68 -8.36
C VAL A 149 -1.12 10.86 -9.12
N ALA A 150 -1.21 10.39 -10.37
CA ALA A 150 -2.44 10.48 -11.15
C ALA A 150 -3.60 9.65 -10.55
N ILE A 151 -3.30 8.47 -10.00
CA ILE A 151 -4.26 7.62 -9.28
C ILE A 151 -4.77 8.32 -8.01
N ALA A 152 -3.87 8.87 -7.21
CA ALA A 152 -4.20 9.62 -6.01
C ALA A 152 -5.06 10.86 -6.33
N ASP A 153 -4.71 11.60 -7.39
CA ASP A 153 -5.48 12.76 -7.83
C ASP A 153 -6.88 12.41 -8.35
N ALA A 154 -7.00 11.29 -9.09
CA ALA A 154 -8.30 10.79 -9.52
C ALA A 154 -9.19 10.47 -8.30
N ALA A 155 -8.64 9.78 -7.30
CA ALA A 155 -9.35 9.43 -6.08
C ALA A 155 -9.80 10.66 -5.26
N ARG A 156 -8.93 11.68 -5.12
CA ARG A 156 -9.27 12.98 -4.52
C ARG A 156 -10.39 13.72 -5.26
N GLY A 157 -10.55 13.46 -6.56
CA GLY A 157 -11.67 13.97 -7.34
C GLY A 157 -13.01 13.29 -7.04
N ALA A 158 -12.98 12.10 -6.43
CA ALA A 158 -14.16 11.26 -6.19
C ALA A 158 -14.72 11.35 -4.76
N ALA A 159 -13.87 11.62 -3.76
CA ALA A 159 -14.25 11.69 -2.35
C ALA A 159 -13.48 12.78 -1.59
N ASP A 160 -14.04 13.22 -0.45
CA ASP A 160 -13.38 14.18 0.44
C ASP A 160 -12.32 13.46 1.31
N GLY A 161 -11.19 14.12 1.54
CA GLY A 161 -10.14 13.64 2.45
C GLY A 161 -8.74 13.75 1.85
N ASP A 162 -7.76 13.39 2.66
CA ASP A 162 -6.36 13.28 2.24
C ASP A 162 -6.01 11.80 2.02
N VAL A 163 -5.17 11.52 1.02
CA VAL A 163 -4.77 10.14 0.69
C VAL A 163 -3.84 9.59 1.76
N THR A 164 -4.16 8.41 2.29
CA THR A 164 -3.40 7.72 3.34
C THR A 164 -2.92 6.34 2.92
N SER A 165 -3.53 5.73 1.90
CA SER A 165 -3.16 4.42 1.36
C SER A 165 -3.38 4.36 -0.15
N ILE A 166 -2.50 3.66 -0.88
CA ILE A 166 -2.60 3.36 -2.31
C ILE A 166 -2.19 1.90 -2.54
N ASP A 167 -3.17 1.00 -2.74
CA ASP A 167 -2.96 -0.45 -2.90
C ASP A 167 -3.33 -0.95 -4.30
N ALA A 168 -2.41 -1.66 -4.94
CA ALA A 168 -2.59 -2.30 -6.23
C ALA A 168 -3.34 -3.63 -6.07
N LYS A 169 -4.57 -3.68 -6.60
CA LYS A 169 -5.33 -4.93 -6.57
C LYS A 169 -4.96 -5.86 -7.71
N ARG A 170 -5.21 -7.15 -7.45
CA ARG A 170 -4.94 -8.26 -8.38
C ARG A 170 -5.66 -8.18 -9.72
N ASP A 171 -6.78 -7.46 -9.81
CA ASP A 171 -7.52 -7.26 -11.06
C ASP A 171 -6.97 -6.11 -11.93
N GLY A 172 -5.86 -5.49 -11.52
CA GLY A 172 -5.18 -4.43 -12.27
C GLY A 172 -5.72 -3.02 -11.99
N THR A 173 -6.65 -2.88 -11.03
CA THR A 173 -7.12 -1.57 -10.58
C THR A 173 -6.53 -1.24 -9.22
N TRP A 174 -6.54 0.03 -8.84
CA TRP A 174 -6.02 0.51 -7.55
C TRP A 174 -7.15 0.75 -6.56
N GLU A 175 -6.86 0.62 -5.27
CA GLU A 175 -7.70 1.07 -4.17
C GLU A 175 -6.96 2.19 -3.44
N VAL A 176 -7.60 3.33 -3.28
CA VAL A 176 -7.02 4.50 -2.63
C VAL A 176 -7.90 4.87 -1.45
N GLN A 177 -7.32 4.89 -0.25
CA GLN A 177 -8.02 5.35 0.94
C GLN A 177 -7.83 6.85 1.11
N LEU A 178 -8.93 7.57 1.34
CA LEU A 178 -8.94 8.96 1.75
C LEU A 178 -9.49 9.08 3.17
N THR A 179 -8.75 9.75 4.04
CA THR A 179 -9.19 10.03 5.41
C THR A 179 -9.51 11.51 5.55
N ALA A 180 -10.74 11.82 5.96
CA ALA A 180 -11.22 13.18 6.17
C ALA A 180 -10.76 13.74 7.54
N ALA A 181 -10.87 15.06 7.72
CA ALA A 181 -10.42 15.74 8.95
C ALA A 181 -11.11 15.25 10.24
N ASN A 182 -12.30 14.66 10.13
CA ASN A 182 -13.05 14.07 11.24
C ASN A 182 -12.71 12.59 11.49
N GLY A 183 -11.82 11.99 10.70
CA GLY A 183 -11.47 10.57 10.75
C GLY A 183 -12.36 9.66 9.92
N ASP A 184 -13.33 10.19 9.15
CA ASP A 184 -14.10 9.34 8.22
C ASP A 184 -13.16 8.84 7.12
N GLU A 185 -13.27 7.57 6.75
CA GLU A 185 -12.44 6.92 5.73
C GLU A 185 -13.29 6.57 4.52
N THR A 186 -12.75 6.76 3.32
CA THR A 186 -13.39 6.40 2.06
C THR A 186 -12.42 5.67 1.16
N ASP A 187 -12.76 4.45 0.77
CA ASP A 187 -11.99 3.66 -0.17
C ASP A 187 -12.51 3.90 -1.59
N VAL A 188 -11.64 4.33 -2.48
CA VAL A 188 -11.94 4.62 -3.87
C VAL A 188 -11.20 3.64 -4.77
N ARG A 189 -11.95 2.92 -5.60
CA ARG A 189 -11.41 2.13 -6.70
C ARG A 189 -11.04 3.04 -7.86
N VAL A 190 -9.83 2.92 -8.39
CA VAL A 190 -9.35 3.64 -9.58
C VAL A 190 -8.94 2.64 -10.66
N ASP A 191 -9.57 2.71 -11.83
CA ASP A 191 -9.22 1.85 -12.96
C ASP A 191 -8.05 2.41 -13.80
N ALA A 192 -7.60 1.62 -14.79
CA ALA A 192 -6.46 1.99 -15.64
C ALA A 192 -6.70 3.23 -16.53
N ASP A 193 -7.97 3.61 -16.75
CA ASP A 193 -8.36 4.83 -17.47
C ASP A 193 -8.59 6.01 -16.50
N LEU A 194 -8.22 5.85 -15.23
CA LEU A 194 -8.47 6.77 -14.11
C LEU A 194 -9.97 6.97 -13.82
N GLY A 195 -10.81 6.02 -14.22
CA GLY A 195 -12.21 5.95 -13.81
C GLY A 195 -12.32 5.58 -12.33
N THR A 196 -13.15 6.30 -11.58
CA THR A 196 -13.27 6.15 -10.13
C THR A 196 -14.62 5.58 -9.70
N SER A 197 -14.63 4.71 -8.69
CA SER A 197 -15.85 4.30 -7.98
C SER A 197 -15.60 4.17 -6.48
N ILE A 198 -16.50 4.68 -5.66
CA ILE A 198 -16.42 4.51 -4.20
C ILE A 198 -16.77 3.06 -3.85
N VAL A 199 -15.88 2.39 -3.11
CA VAL A 199 -16.05 1.02 -2.62
C VAL A 199 -16.80 1.04 -1.28
N SER A 200 -16.30 1.85 -0.35
CA SER A 200 -16.79 1.98 1.03
C SER A 200 -16.62 3.41 1.53
N THR A 201 -17.47 3.79 2.47
CA THR A 201 -17.23 4.96 3.33
C THR A 201 -17.56 4.53 4.75
N ASP A 202 -16.55 4.56 5.60
CA ASP A 202 -16.64 4.16 6.99
C ASP A 202 -16.53 5.41 7.88
N PRO A 203 -17.50 5.65 8.78
CA PRO A 203 -17.46 6.81 9.66
C PRO A 203 -16.42 6.62 10.75
N ALA A 204 -15.80 7.71 11.16
CA ALA A 204 -14.85 7.76 12.27
C ALA A 204 -15.48 7.21 13.57
N ASP A 205 -14.72 6.39 14.31
CA ASP A 205 -15.15 5.89 15.60
C ASP A 205 -14.60 6.76 16.74
N GLY A 206 -15.48 7.20 17.65
CA GLY A 206 -15.10 7.66 19.00
C GLY A 206 -14.06 8.78 19.09
N ASP A 207 -12.78 8.39 19.12
CA ASP A 207 -11.60 9.24 19.24
C ASP A 207 -10.76 9.36 17.95
N ASP A 208 -11.20 8.78 16.85
CA ASP A 208 -10.58 8.92 15.54
C ASP A 208 -10.60 10.40 15.09
N THR A 209 -9.51 10.79 14.44
CA THR A 209 -9.31 12.13 13.89
C THR A 209 -8.68 12.01 12.52
N GLY A 210 -8.72 13.09 11.73
CA GLY A 210 -8.03 13.12 10.46
C GLY A 210 -6.53 12.87 10.55
N PRO A 211 -5.91 12.56 9.40
CA PRO A 211 -4.55 12.04 9.37
C PRO A 211 -3.53 13.14 9.71
N ALA A 212 -2.48 12.76 10.44
CA ALA A 212 -1.36 13.66 10.74
C ALA A 212 -0.35 13.75 9.58
N LEU A 213 -0.28 12.68 8.78
CA LEU A 213 0.61 12.50 7.64
C LEU A 213 -0.21 12.01 6.44
N THR A 214 0.23 12.33 5.24
CA THR A 214 -0.53 12.05 4.01
C THR A 214 0.42 11.67 2.87
N LEU A 215 -0.13 10.97 1.88
CA LEU A 215 0.53 10.66 0.61
C LEU A 215 0.25 11.78 -0.40
N ASP A 216 0.76 12.97 -0.13
CA ASP A 216 0.75 14.06 -1.11
C ASP A 216 1.69 13.78 -2.29
N GLU A 217 1.63 14.60 -3.33
CA GLU A 217 2.44 14.42 -4.55
C GLU A 217 3.95 14.39 -4.27
N ALA A 218 4.44 15.19 -3.31
CA ALA A 218 5.86 15.21 -2.98
C ALA A 218 6.27 13.96 -2.20
N THR A 219 5.43 13.54 -1.25
CA THR A 219 5.60 12.32 -0.46
C THR A 219 5.62 11.08 -1.35
N ILE A 220 4.62 10.91 -2.23
CA ILE A 220 4.55 9.79 -3.17
C ILE A 220 5.83 9.69 -3.99
N ARG A 221 6.31 10.81 -4.56
CA ARG A 221 7.55 10.79 -5.35
C ARG A 221 8.78 10.44 -4.52
N ALA A 222 8.87 10.92 -3.29
CA ALA A 222 9.98 10.62 -2.40
C ALA A 222 10.00 9.12 -2.05
N LEU A 223 8.86 8.57 -1.63
CA LEU A 223 8.71 7.15 -1.27
C LEU A 223 9.00 6.23 -2.45
N VAL A 224 8.41 6.48 -3.63
CA VAL A 224 8.67 5.67 -4.83
C VAL A 224 10.15 5.69 -5.21
N THR A 225 10.79 6.86 -5.14
CA THR A 225 12.22 6.96 -5.43
C THR A 225 13.03 6.13 -4.44
N ALA A 226 12.77 6.29 -3.14
CA ALA A 226 13.49 5.58 -2.09
C ALA A 226 13.27 4.06 -2.15
N ALA A 227 12.03 3.63 -2.37
CA ALA A 227 11.66 2.22 -2.48
C ALA A 227 12.34 1.54 -3.68
N LEU A 228 12.34 2.18 -4.85
CA LEU A 228 12.96 1.61 -6.06
C LEU A 228 14.50 1.72 -6.06
N ASP A 229 15.07 2.63 -5.27
CA ASP A 229 16.51 2.66 -5.00
C ASP A 229 16.95 1.51 -4.06
N GLU A 230 16.06 1.06 -3.17
CA GLU A 230 16.29 -0.05 -2.24
C GLU A 230 16.02 -1.42 -2.89
N ALA A 231 14.94 -1.55 -3.67
CA ALA A 231 14.52 -2.80 -4.30
C ALA A 231 14.04 -2.61 -5.75
N ASP A 232 14.63 -3.37 -6.68
CA ASP A 232 14.18 -3.44 -8.07
C ASP A 232 12.81 -4.15 -8.17
N GLY A 233 11.79 -3.46 -8.66
CA GLY A 233 10.47 -4.06 -8.86
C GLY A 233 9.38 -3.06 -9.25
N MET A 234 8.15 -3.40 -8.89
CA MET A 234 6.96 -2.58 -9.05
C MET A 234 6.40 -2.26 -7.68
N ILE A 235 6.09 -0.99 -7.41
CA ILE A 235 5.37 -0.58 -6.20
C ILE A 235 3.96 -1.13 -6.28
N THR A 236 3.58 -1.94 -5.30
CA THR A 236 2.22 -2.45 -5.17
C THR A 236 1.44 -1.76 -4.08
N ASP A 237 2.12 -1.17 -3.11
CA ASP A 237 1.49 -0.51 -1.98
C ASP A 237 2.31 0.71 -1.54
N LEU A 238 1.62 1.77 -1.11
CA LEU A 238 2.16 2.88 -0.35
C LEU A 238 1.17 3.23 0.77
N ASP A 239 1.64 3.25 2.01
CA ASP A 239 0.81 3.46 3.18
C ASP A 239 1.40 4.49 4.16
N VAL A 240 0.51 5.08 4.96
CA VAL A 240 0.85 5.90 6.13
C VAL A 240 0.55 5.08 7.39
N ASP A 241 1.58 4.69 8.14
CA ASP A 241 1.41 4.03 9.42
C ASP A 241 1.28 5.05 10.58
N SER A 242 0.67 4.61 11.67
CA SER A 242 0.44 5.36 12.90
C SER A 242 1.61 5.34 13.87
N ASP A 243 2.75 4.75 13.50
CA ASP A 243 3.92 4.65 14.36
C ASP A 243 4.93 5.79 14.12
N ASP A 244 5.57 6.26 15.20
CA ASP A 244 6.46 7.43 15.13
C ASP A 244 7.86 7.11 14.54
N VAL A 245 8.20 5.83 14.35
CA VAL A 245 9.51 5.36 13.89
C VAL A 245 9.52 5.17 12.38
N SER A 246 8.47 4.53 11.87
CA SER A 246 8.24 4.17 10.47
C SER A 246 6.86 4.66 9.99
N PRO A 247 6.62 5.98 9.96
CA PRO A 247 5.32 6.54 9.60
C PRO A 247 4.87 6.29 8.15
N TYR A 248 5.73 5.70 7.32
CA TYR A 248 5.42 5.35 5.94
C TYR A 248 6.01 3.99 5.63
N ASP A 249 5.33 3.26 4.78
CA ASP A 249 5.79 1.98 4.26
C ASP A 249 5.45 1.84 2.77
N ALA A 250 6.13 0.90 2.11
CA ALA A 250 5.88 0.55 0.72
C ALA A 250 6.16 -0.94 0.50
N SER A 251 5.31 -1.59 -0.29
CA SER A 251 5.59 -2.93 -0.81
C SER A 251 6.08 -2.88 -2.25
N VAL A 252 7.17 -3.59 -2.53
CA VAL A 252 7.74 -3.79 -3.86
C VAL A 252 7.60 -5.25 -4.30
N LEU A 253 6.86 -5.46 -5.39
CA LEU A 253 6.82 -6.75 -6.06
C LEU A 253 8.00 -6.90 -7.02
N THR A 254 8.91 -7.79 -6.65
CA THR A 254 10.11 -8.10 -7.44
C THR A 254 9.79 -8.98 -8.66
N THR A 255 10.71 -9.00 -9.64
CA THR A 255 10.53 -9.80 -10.87
C THR A 255 10.52 -11.31 -10.65
N ASP A 256 11.05 -11.78 -9.51
CA ASP A 256 10.97 -13.17 -9.08
C ASP A 256 9.76 -13.44 -8.16
N ASN A 257 8.80 -12.51 -8.14
CA ASN A 257 7.49 -12.64 -7.50
C ASN A 257 7.57 -12.76 -5.96
N ARG A 258 8.59 -12.14 -5.35
CA ARG A 258 8.66 -11.89 -3.90
C ARG A 258 8.15 -10.48 -3.59
N SER A 259 7.42 -10.34 -2.50
CA SER A 259 7.09 -9.02 -1.94
C SER A 259 8.20 -8.60 -0.98
N ILE A 260 8.62 -7.35 -1.09
CA ILE A 260 9.57 -6.72 -0.17
C ILE A 260 8.84 -5.54 0.46
N ASP A 261 8.70 -5.56 1.77
CA ASP A 261 8.12 -4.46 2.53
C ASP A 261 9.26 -3.59 3.06
N ILE A 262 9.10 -2.27 2.90
CA ILE A 262 10.13 -1.29 3.20
C ILE A 262 9.51 -0.23 4.11
N ASP A 263 10.09 -0.08 5.29
CA ASP A 263 9.68 0.91 6.28
C ASP A 263 10.53 2.19 6.12
N PHE A 264 9.89 3.36 6.17
CA PHE A 264 10.56 4.66 6.06
C PHE A 264 10.32 5.56 7.27
N ASP A 265 11.35 6.29 7.66
CA ASP A 265 11.19 7.38 8.63
C ASP A 265 10.47 8.60 8.03
N SER A 266 10.16 9.59 8.88
CA SER A 266 9.54 10.87 8.45
C SER A 266 10.35 11.70 7.45
N ALA A 267 11.62 11.35 7.20
CA ALA A 267 12.47 11.97 6.18
C ALA A 267 12.62 11.10 4.92
N PHE A 268 11.80 10.04 4.82
CA PHE A 268 11.77 9.05 3.73
C PHE A 268 13.04 8.20 3.63
N ALA A 269 13.81 8.09 4.72
CA ALA A 269 14.95 7.17 4.77
C ALA A 269 14.48 5.77 5.17
N VAL A 270 14.98 4.74 4.48
CA VAL A 270 14.72 3.34 4.81
C VAL A 270 15.23 3.03 6.23
N VAL A 271 14.35 2.51 7.07
CA VAL A 271 14.66 2.08 8.45
C VAL A 271 14.45 0.58 8.67
N GLY A 272 13.70 -0.09 7.80
CA GLY A 272 13.42 -1.51 7.83
C GLY A 272 13.18 -2.05 6.41
N THR A 273 13.56 -3.31 6.19
CA THR A 273 13.28 -4.05 4.95
C THR A 273 13.03 -5.50 5.31
N ASP A 274 11.86 -6.02 4.98
CA ASP A 274 11.46 -7.40 5.23
C ASP A 274 11.00 -8.08 3.92
N ILE A 275 11.12 -9.40 3.86
CA ILE A 275 10.74 -10.20 2.69
C ILE A 275 9.61 -11.14 3.10
N ASP A 276 8.50 -11.04 2.39
CA ASP A 276 7.35 -11.92 2.53
C ASP A 276 7.42 -13.05 1.48
N ASP A 277 7.40 -14.30 1.97
CA ASP A 277 7.50 -15.58 1.22
C ASP A 277 6.13 -16.23 0.95
#